data_AF-A0A975C8H1-F1
#
_entry.id   AF-A0A975C8H1-F1
#
_cell.length_a   1.000
_cell.length_b   1.000
_cell.length_c   1.000
_cell.angle_alpha   90.00
_cell.angle_beta   90.00
_cell.angle_gamma   90.00
#
_symmetry.space_group_name_H-M   'P 1'
#
loop_
_entity.id
_entity.type
_entity.pdbx_description
1 polymer ?
#
loop_
_entity_poly.entity_id
_entity_poly.type
_entity_poly.pdbx_seq_one_letter_code
_entity_poly.pdbx_strand_id
1 'polypeptide(L)'
;MRSFFKQRSIIGNLIKIAGIVVMGWGLIQAMIFLATTSGMGGQIFNEFGEAVYVNSSISDLSLYGFIHIIGKHVLYGILIIGFGEVIDLLQDIYFRLDPKAKEAWEQKQEERQKFFNEIPLWVEQDITAFYKDEGETVESVQVTTDRNVYEVKVNGRVEFVEVSGFKPRVLLEEEARKYEG
;
A
#
# COMPACT_ATOMS: atom_id res chain seq x y z
N MET A 1 -15.12 11.64 25.17
CA MET A 1 -15.86 11.50 23.89
C MET A 1 -14.97 11.58 22.63
N ARG A 2 -13.65 11.32 22.70
CA ARG A 2 -12.72 11.43 21.56
C ARG A 2 -12.07 10.12 21.08
N SER A 3 -12.39 8.97 21.67
CA SER A 3 -11.73 7.69 21.33
C SER A 3 -12.58 6.71 20.51
N PHE A 4 -13.85 6.99 20.24
CA PHE A 4 -14.73 6.07 19.51
C PHE A 4 -14.45 5.97 18.00
N PHE A 5 -13.54 6.77 17.45
CA PHE A 5 -13.29 6.83 16.00
C PHE A 5 -12.03 6.09 15.51
N LYS A 6 -11.24 5.45 16.38
CA LYS A 6 -9.87 5.04 16.00
C LYS A 6 -9.70 3.59 15.53
N GLN A 7 -10.70 2.72 15.68
CA GLN A 7 -10.68 1.38 15.09
C GLN A 7 -11.55 1.34 13.84
N ARG A 8 -11.17 2.12 12.82
CA ARG A 8 -11.70 1.86 11.47
C ARG A 8 -11.15 0.52 11.00
N SER A 9 -12.00 -0.27 10.37
CA SER A 9 -11.61 -1.54 9.80
C SER A 9 -10.42 -1.35 8.87
N ILE A 10 -9.37 -2.14 9.04
CA ILE A 10 -8.26 -2.18 8.08
C ILE A 10 -8.80 -2.44 6.67
N ILE A 11 -9.84 -3.30 6.57
CA ILE A 11 -10.51 -3.64 5.32
C ILE A 11 -11.23 -2.41 4.74
N GLY A 12 -11.98 -1.67 5.55
CA GLY A 12 -12.67 -0.45 5.11
C GLY A 12 -11.69 0.62 4.60
N ASN A 13 -10.57 0.81 5.29
CA ASN A 13 -9.52 1.73 4.84
C ASN A 13 -8.84 1.26 3.54
N LEU A 14 -8.54 -0.03 3.40
CA LEU A 14 -7.97 -0.60 2.16
C LEU A 14 -8.90 -0.38 0.96
N ILE A 15 -10.21 -0.57 1.13
CA ILE A 15 -11.21 -0.34 0.08
C ILE A 15 -11.23 1.15 -0.32
N LYS A 16 -11.16 2.07 0.65
CA LYS A 16 -11.11 3.51 0.38
C LYS A 16 -9.84 3.90 -0.39
N ILE A 17 -8.70 3.34 -0.02
CA ILE A 17 -7.43 3.53 -0.75
C ILE A 17 -7.57 3.01 -2.19
N ALA A 18 -8.16 1.81 -2.38
CA ALA A 18 -8.41 1.27 -3.71
C ALA A 18 -9.30 2.20 -4.56
N GLY A 19 -10.34 2.79 -3.97
CA GLY A 19 -11.17 3.79 -4.64
C GLY A 19 -10.38 5.03 -5.11
N ILE A 20 -9.47 5.55 -4.26
CA ILE A 20 -8.57 6.66 -4.61
C ILE A 20 -7.62 6.27 -5.75
N VAL A 21 -7.05 5.07 -5.70
CA VAL A 21 -6.16 4.55 -6.76
C VAL A 21 -6.90 4.45 -8.09
N VAL A 22 -8.15 3.97 -8.10
CA VAL A 22 -8.98 3.91 -9.30
C VAL A 22 -9.22 5.30 -9.90
N MET A 23 -9.48 6.31 -9.06
CA MET A 23 -9.64 7.70 -9.53
C MET A 23 -8.33 8.25 -10.12
N GLY A 24 -7.21 8.02 -9.43
CA GLY A 24 -5.88 8.43 -9.90
C GLY A 24 -5.51 7.77 -11.24
N TRP A 25 -5.83 6.49 -11.40
CA TRP A 25 -5.63 5.76 -12.65
C TRP A 25 -6.47 6.36 -13.80
N GLY A 26 -7.73 6.70 -13.54
CA GLY A 26 -8.59 7.37 -14.51
C GLY A 26 -8.04 8.71 -14.99
N LEU A 27 -7.45 9.49 -14.08
CA LEU A 27 -6.79 10.76 -14.43
C LEU A 27 -5.60 10.53 -15.35
N ILE A 28 -4.74 9.55 -15.05
CA ILE A 28 -3.60 9.19 -15.90
C ILE A 28 -4.07 8.78 -17.30
N GLN A 29 -5.08 7.93 -17.40
CA GLN A 29 -5.65 7.53 -18.69
C GLN A 29 -6.22 8.72 -19.48
N ALA A 30 -6.93 9.63 -18.81
CA ALA A 30 -7.48 10.82 -19.44
C ALA A 30 -6.36 11.74 -19.99
N MET A 31 -5.26 11.89 -19.26
CA MET A 31 -4.08 12.64 -19.71
C MET A 31 -3.40 12.00 -20.93
N ILE A 32 -3.25 10.68 -20.94
CA ILE A 32 -2.70 9.93 -22.09
C ILE A 32 -3.62 10.10 -23.31
N PHE A 33 -4.93 10.01 -23.12
CA PHE A 33 -5.92 10.21 -24.17
C PHE A 33 -5.84 11.64 -24.76
N LEU A 34 -5.73 12.65 -23.90
CA LEU A 34 -5.58 14.04 -24.33
C LEU A 34 -4.28 14.26 -25.14
N ALA A 35 -3.15 13.73 -24.64
CA ALA A 35 -1.87 13.85 -25.31
C ALA A 35 -1.86 13.16 -26.70
N THR A 36 -2.39 11.94 -26.78
CA THR A 36 -2.47 11.19 -28.04
C THR A 36 -3.39 11.84 -29.05
N THR A 37 -4.59 12.29 -28.65
CA THR A 37 -5.52 12.97 -29.55
C THR A 37 -5.03 14.35 -30.00
N SER A 38 -4.29 15.09 -29.17
CA SER A 38 -3.65 16.35 -29.57
C SER A 38 -2.54 16.19 -30.61
N GLY A 39 -1.84 15.05 -30.61
CA GLY A 39 -0.73 14.78 -31.53
C GLY A 39 -1.16 14.27 -32.91
N MET A 40 -2.35 13.67 -33.04
CA MET A 40 -2.81 13.00 -34.27
C MET A 40 -3.55 13.91 -35.26
N GLY A 41 -3.63 15.23 -35.00
CA GLY A 41 -4.11 16.21 -35.99
C GLY A 41 -5.53 15.97 -36.53
N GLY A 42 -6.39 15.28 -35.77
CA GLY A 42 -7.79 15.02 -36.15
C GLY A 42 -8.03 13.77 -37.00
N GLN A 43 -7.02 12.91 -37.14
CA GLN A 43 -7.17 11.59 -37.74
C GLN A 43 -7.50 10.57 -36.64
N ILE A 44 -8.66 9.92 -36.75
CA ILE A 44 -9.05 8.81 -35.87
C ILE A 44 -9.27 7.59 -36.74
N PHE A 45 -8.72 6.45 -36.34
CA PHE A 45 -8.96 5.20 -37.03
C PHE A 45 -10.27 4.58 -36.54
N ASN A 46 -11.16 4.21 -37.46
CA ASN A 46 -12.34 3.42 -37.11
C ASN A 46 -11.96 1.97 -36.74
N GLU A 47 -12.93 1.16 -36.33
CA GLU A 47 -12.74 -0.27 -36.00
C GLU A 47 -12.20 -1.13 -37.16
N PHE A 48 -12.24 -0.61 -38.39
CA PHE A 48 -11.70 -1.23 -39.60
C PHE A 48 -10.31 -0.71 -39.99
N GLY A 49 -9.72 0.18 -39.19
CA GLY A 49 -8.41 0.77 -39.45
C GLY A 49 -8.40 1.86 -40.53
N GLU A 50 -9.55 2.41 -40.91
CA GLU A 50 -9.63 3.53 -41.85
C GLU A 50 -9.51 4.85 -41.10
N ALA A 51 -8.68 5.75 -41.61
CA ALA A 51 -8.54 7.11 -41.08
C ALA A 51 -9.77 7.95 -41.43
N VAL A 52 -10.56 8.31 -40.42
CA VAL A 52 -11.70 9.23 -40.52
C VAL A 52 -11.25 10.62 -40.06
N TYR A 53 -11.44 11.61 -40.93
CA TYR A 53 -11.23 13.02 -40.60
C TYR A 53 -12.47 13.57 -39.92
N VAL A 54 -12.33 13.93 -38.64
CA VAL A 54 -13.44 14.53 -37.90
C VAL A 54 -13.38 16.04 -38.11
N ASN A 55 -14.37 16.59 -38.80
CA ASN A 55 -14.49 18.04 -39.07
C ASN A 55 -14.91 18.87 -37.83
N SER A 56 -15.22 18.21 -36.71
CA SER A 56 -15.36 18.89 -35.42
C SER A 56 -13.99 19.36 -34.94
N SER A 57 -13.91 20.55 -34.32
CA SER A 57 -12.70 21.00 -33.65
C SER A 57 -12.17 19.89 -32.75
N ILE A 58 -10.93 19.46 -32.98
CA ILE A 58 -10.25 18.37 -32.24
C ILE A 58 -10.31 18.61 -30.73
N SER A 59 -10.45 19.87 -30.30
CA SER A 59 -10.70 20.29 -28.92
C SER A 59 -11.96 19.69 -28.29
N ASP A 60 -13.05 19.56 -29.05
CA ASP A 60 -14.36 19.24 -28.48
C ASP A 60 -14.48 17.74 -28.23
N LEU A 61 -13.99 16.94 -29.18
CA LEU A 61 -13.95 15.48 -29.04
C LEU A 61 -12.94 15.03 -27.98
N SER A 62 -11.76 15.65 -27.94
CA SER A 62 -10.73 15.35 -26.95
C SER A 62 -11.19 15.71 -25.53
N LEU A 63 -11.85 16.86 -25.36
CA LEU A 63 -12.43 17.27 -24.09
C LEU A 63 -13.58 16.35 -23.66
N TYR A 64 -14.48 15.97 -24.58
CA TYR A 64 -15.55 15.03 -24.28
C TYR A 64 -15.00 13.66 -23.84
N GLY A 65 -14.02 13.11 -24.56
CA GLY A 65 -13.38 11.85 -24.20
C GLY A 65 -12.67 11.93 -22.85
N PHE A 66 -11.96 13.03 -22.58
CA PHE A 66 -11.34 13.30 -21.30
C PHE A 66 -12.36 13.31 -20.14
N ILE A 67 -13.43 14.10 -20.28
CA ILE A 67 -14.49 14.19 -19.27
C ILE A 67 -15.18 12.84 -19.07
N HIS A 68 -15.43 12.09 -20.14
CA HIS A 68 -16.04 10.76 -20.08
C HIS A 68 -15.18 9.75 -19.34
N ILE A 69 -13.87 9.74 -19.59
CA ILE A 69 -12.91 8.86 -18.89
C ILE A 69 -12.87 9.22 -17.41
N ILE A 70 -12.70 10.50 -17.08
CA ILE A 70 -12.67 10.95 -15.68
C ILE A 70 -14.00 10.65 -14.98
N GLY A 71 -15.13 10.98 -15.60
CA GLY A 71 -16.45 10.80 -15.03
C GLY A 71 -16.71 9.35 -14.64
N LYS A 72 -16.36 8.38 -15.50
CA LYS A 72 -16.48 6.96 -15.19
C LYS A 72 -15.61 6.52 -14.00
N HIS A 73 -14.34 6.90 -13.99
CA HIS A 73 -13.42 6.49 -12.93
C HIS A 73 -13.72 7.15 -11.59
N VAL A 74 -14.13 8.43 -11.61
CA VAL A 74 -14.61 9.14 -10.41
C VAL A 74 -15.87 8.47 -9.88
N LEU A 75 -16.84 8.13 -10.74
CA LEU A 75 -18.06 7.44 -10.33
C LEU A 75 -17.74 6.08 -9.68
N TYR A 76 -16.88 5.28 -10.30
CA TYR A 76 -16.45 4.00 -9.71
C TYR A 76 -15.67 4.18 -8.42
N GLY A 77 -14.77 5.17 -8.35
CA GLY A 77 -14.02 5.48 -7.13
C GLY A 77 -14.92 5.86 -5.96
N ILE A 78 -15.91 6.74 -6.20
CA ILE A 78 -16.91 7.14 -5.20
C ILE A 78 -17.72 5.92 -4.74
N LEU A 79 -18.15 5.07 -5.68
CA LEU A 79 -18.91 3.86 -5.37
C LEU A 79 -18.10 2.89 -4.50
N ILE A 80 -16.83 2.66 -4.83
CA ILE A 80 -15.91 1.83 -4.03
C ILE A 80 -15.73 2.40 -2.62
N ILE A 81 -15.48 3.71 -2.50
CA ILE A 81 -15.37 4.39 -1.21
C ILE A 81 -16.65 4.25 -0.40
N GLY A 82 -17.81 4.44 -1.04
CA GLY A 82 -19.13 4.27 -0.43
C GLY A 82 -19.32 2.85 0.11
N PHE A 83 -18.93 1.82 -0.64
CA PHE A 83 -18.93 0.43 -0.15
C PHE A 83 -18.03 0.24 1.06
N GLY A 84 -16.85 0.87 1.09
CA GLY A 84 -15.96 0.86 2.26
C GLY A 84 -16.62 1.44 3.51
N GLU A 85 -17.35 2.56 3.38
CA GLU A 85 -18.11 3.16 4.48
C GLU A 85 -19.28 2.27 4.94
N VAL A 86 -19.98 1.60 4.01
CA VAL A 86 -21.06 0.65 4.35
C VAL A 86 -20.51 -0.53 5.15
N ILE A 87 -19.35 -1.07 4.78
CA ILE A 87 -18.71 -2.18 5.50
C ILE A 87 -18.31 -1.75 6.91
N ASP A 88 -17.71 -0.57 7.07
CA ASP A 88 -17.36 -0.02 8.38
C ASP A 88 -18.61 0.13 9.26
N LEU A 89 -19.70 0.63 8.69
CA LEU A 89 -20.97 0.81 9.40
C LEU A 89 -21.61 -0.53 9.80
N LEU A 90 -21.58 -1.53 8.91
CA LEU A 90 -22.06 -2.88 9.23
C LEU A 90 -21.23 -3.55 10.33
N GLN A 91 -19.90 -3.38 10.32
CA GLN A 91 -19.04 -3.88 11.39
C GLN A 91 -19.31 -3.19 12.72
N ASP A 92 -19.53 -1.88 12.73
CA ASP A 92 -19.89 -1.14 13.95
C ASP A 92 -21.24 -1.61 14.51
N ILE A 93 -22.26 -1.80 13.66
CA ILE A 93 -23.55 -2.36 14.07
C ILE A 93 -23.38 -3.77 14.65
N TYR A 94 -22.60 -4.62 13.97
CA TYR A 94 -22.34 -5.98 14.43
C TYR A 94 -21.69 -6.00 15.82
N PHE A 95 -20.67 -5.18 16.05
CA PHE A 95 -19.99 -5.08 17.36
C PHE A 95 -20.86 -4.47 18.46
N ARG A 96 -21.84 -3.62 18.12
CA ARG A 96 -22.83 -3.12 19.08
C ARG A 96 -23.83 -4.20 19.48
N LEU A 97 -24.19 -5.08 18.56
CA LEU A 97 -25.12 -6.19 18.80
C LEU A 97 -24.45 -7.33 19.59
N ASP A 98 -23.18 -7.60 19.32
CA ASP A 98 -22.39 -8.61 20.04
C ASP A 98 -21.03 -8.04 20.53
N PRO A 99 -20.99 -7.51 21.76
CA PRO A 99 -19.75 -7.00 22.36
C PRO A 99 -18.67 -8.08 22.52
N LYS A 100 -19.04 -9.36 22.69
CA LYS A 100 -18.07 -10.45 22.84
C LYS A 100 -17.33 -10.71 21.53
N ALA A 101 -18.02 -10.55 20.39
CA ALA A 101 -17.38 -10.64 19.08
C ALA A 101 -16.35 -9.53 18.87
N LYS A 102 -16.58 -8.34 19.44
CA LYS A 102 -15.61 -7.25 19.42
C LYS A 102 -14.35 -7.60 20.22
N GLU A 103 -14.52 -8.04 21.47
CA GLU A 103 -13.39 -8.45 22.33
C GLU A 103 -12.55 -9.55 21.69
N ALA A 104 -13.19 -10.58 21.12
CA ALA A 104 -12.51 -11.67 20.43
C ALA A 104 -11.78 -11.20 19.16
N TRP A 105 -12.32 -10.21 18.44
CA TRP A 105 -11.67 -9.62 17.28
C TRP A 105 -10.45 -8.78 17.69
N GLU A 106 -10.56 -7.99 18.76
CA GLU A 106 -9.46 -7.18 19.31
C GLU A 106 -8.32 -8.07 19.81
N GLN A 107 -8.62 -9.14 20.55
CA GLN A 107 -7.62 -10.12 20.99
C GLN A 107 -6.87 -10.74 19.81
N LYS A 108 -7.58 -11.15 18.75
CA LYS A 108 -6.93 -11.67 17.54
C LYS A 108 -6.07 -10.63 16.82
N GLN A 109 -6.41 -9.35 16.89
CA GLN A 109 -5.59 -8.28 16.32
C GLN A 109 -4.32 -8.08 17.16
N GLU A 110 -4.42 -8.12 18.48
CA GLU A 110 -3.27 -8.07 19.38
C GLU A 110 -2.34 -9.27 19.19
N GLU A 111 -2.90 -10.48 19.05
CA GLU A 111 -2.12 -11.69 18.73
C GLU A 111 -1.42 -11.56 17.38
N ARG A 112 -2.11 -11.04 16.34
CA ARG A 112 -1.46 -10.77 15.04
C ARG A 112 -0.36 -9.72 15.15
N GLN A 113 -0.54 -8.69 15.98
CA GLN A 113 0.51 -7.71 16.23
C GLN A 113 1.71 -8.33 16.96
N LYS A 114 1.49 -9.24 17.91
CA LYS A 114 2.56 -10.02 18.54
C LYS A 114 3.26 -10.94 17.53
N PHE A 115 2.55 -11.49 16.56
CA PHE A 115 3.15 -12.28 15.47
C PHE A 115 4.07 -11.44 14.56
N PHE A 116 3.86 -10.12 14.46
CA PHE A 116 4.81 -9.23 13.78
C PHE A 116 6.09 -8.95 14.62
N ASN A 117 6.13 -9.36 15.90
CA ASN A 117 7.35 -9.37 16.71
C ASN A 117 8.13 -10.69 16.58
N GLU A 118 7.65 -11.66 15.81
CA GLU A 118 8.44 -12.84 15.45
C GLU A 118 9.23 -12.55 14.18
N ILE A 119 10.51 -12.89 14.20
CA ILE A 119 11.41 -12.71 13.06
C ILE A 119 11.00 -13.74 11.99
N PRO A 120 10.67 -13.31 10.76
CA PRO A 120 10.38 -14.25 9.71
C PRO A 120 11.57 -15.17 9.45
N LEU A 121 11.33 -16.47 9.26
CA LEU A 121 12.39 -17.47 9.07
C LEU A 121 13.39 -17.09 7.96
N TRP A 122 12.91 -16.48 6.88
CA TRP A 122 13.77 -16.03 5.78
C TRP A 122 14.72 -14.89 6.18
N VAL A 123 14.28 -13.99 7.07
CA VAL A 123 15.13 -12.90 7.60
C VAL A 123 16.26 -13.48 8.44
N GLU A 124 15.93 -14.41 9.35
CA GLU A 124 16.91 -15.07 10.20
C GLU A 124 17.95 -15.83 9.36
N GLN A 125 17.51 -16.51 8.31
CA GLN A 125 18.39 -17.19 7.35
C GLN A 125 19.30 -16.21 6.61
N ASP A 126 18.76 -15.10 6.11
CA ASP A 126 19.53 -14.10 5.36
C ASP A 126 20.58 -13.41 6.25
N ILE A 127 20.21 -13.01 7.47
CA ILE A 127 21.14 -12.42 8.45
C ILE A 127 22.22 -13.43 8.83
N THR A 128 21.84 -14.68 9.10
CA THR A 128 22.81 -15.73 9.46
C THR A 128 23.77 -16.01 8.31
N ALA A 129 23.28 -16.05 7.07
CA ALA A 129 24.12 -16.23 5.89
C ALA A 129 25.09 -15.05 5.69
N PHE A 130 24.61 -13.82 5.85
CA PHE A 130 25.41 -12.60 5.74
C PHE A 130 26.63 -12.62 6.69
N TYR A 131 26.43 -12.86 7.99
CA TYR A 131 27.54 -12.91 8.95
C TYR A 131 28.42 -14.15 8.78
N LYS A 132 27.84 -15.27 8.34
CA LYS A 132 28.62 -16.49 8.07
C LYS A 132 29.62 -16.27 6.93
N ASP A 133 29.24 -15.53 5.89
CA ASP A 133 30.14 -15.18 4.78
C ASP A 133 31.28 -14.26 5.23
N GLU A 134 31.08 -13.46 6.29
CA GLU A 134 32.12 -12.65 6.95
C GLU A 134 32.94 -13.42 8.00
N GLY A 135 32.62 -14.71 8.24
CA GLY A 135 33.30 -15.54 9.23
C GLY A 135 32.89 -15.26 10.68
N GLU A 136 31.72 -14.64 10.89
CA GLU A 136 31.18 -14.31 12.19
C GLU A 136 30.00 -15.23 12.58
N THR A 137 29.72 -15.34 13.89
CA THR A 137 28.64 -16.18 14.41
C THR A 137 27.56 -15.32 15.05
N VAL A 138 26.32 -15.46 14.55
CA VAL A 138 25.14 -14.82 15.12
C VAL A 138 24.71 -15.57 16.38
N GLU A 139 24.64 -14.85 17.51
CA GLU A 139 24.18 -15.38 18.80
C GLU A 139 22.66 -15.25 18.96
N SER A 140 22.11 -14.10 18.55
CA SER A 140 20.67 -13.81 18.65
C SER A 140 20.26 -12.73 17.66
N VAL A 141 19.02 -12.81 17.19
CA VAL A 141 18.37 -11.76 16.40
C VAL A 141 17.12 -11.33 17.18
N GLN A 142 16.86 -10.03 17.26
CA GLN A 142 15.68 -9.43 17.89
C GLN A 142 15.03 -8.40 16.95
N VAL A 143 13.71 -8.27 17.02
CA VAL A 143 12.96 -7.29 16.21
C VAL A 143 13.06 -5.92 16.87
N THR A 144 13.33 -4.87 16.08
CA THR A 144 13.32 -3.48 16.58
C THR A 144 11.95 -2.82 16.36
N THR A 145 11.86 -1.52 16.62
CA THR A 145 10.65 -0.72 16.31
C THR A 145 10.39 -0.56 14.82
N ASP A 146 11.40 -0.76 13.96
CA ASP A 146 11.26 -0.78 12.50
C ASP A 146 11.17 -2.23 12.00
N ARG A 147 10.24 -2.50 11.08
CA ARG A 147 9.97 -3.84 10.52
C ARG A 147 11.13 -4.40 9.70
N ASN A 148 12.01 -3.53 9.21
CA ASN A 148 13.12 -3.93 8.36
C ASN A 148 14.46 -3.84 9.10
N VAL A 149 14.49 -3.44 10.38
CA VAL A 149 15.73 -3.33 11.17
C VAL A 149 15.68 -4.33 12.31
N TYR A 150 16.76 -5.08 12.46
CA TYR A 150 16.90 -6.15 13.44
C TYR A 150 18.13 -5.89 14.31
N GLU A 151 17.99 -6.07 15.61
CA GLU A 151 19.11 -6.06 16.54
C GLU A 151 19.75 -7.44 16.52
N VAL A 152 21.01 -7.51 16.09
CA VAL A 152 21.75 -8.75 15.93
C VAL A 152 22.93 -8.74 16.87
N LYS A 153 23.03 -9.77 17.70
CA LYS A 153 24.19 -9.98 18.56
C LYS A 153 25.16 -10.92 17.86
N VAL A 154 26.37 -10.44 17.58
CA VAL A 154 27.40 -11.16 16.83
C VAL A 154 28.70 -11.09 17.62
N ASN A 155 29.33 -12.22 17.94
CA ASN A 155 30.61 -12.26 18.66
C ASN A 155 30.65 -11.34 19.92
N GLY A 156 29.56 -11.29 20.69
CA GLY A 156 29.44 -10.44 21.88
C GLY A 156 29.18 -8.95 21.66
N ARG A 157 29.16 -8.44 20.41
CA ARG A 157 28.76 -7.06 20.08
C ARG A 157 27.33 -7.02 19.55
N VAL A 158 26.64 -5.91 19.81
CA VAL A 158 25.28 -5.66 19.29
C VAL A 158 25.40 -4.77 18.06
N GLU A 159 24.81 -5.20 16.96
CA GLU A 159 24.73 -4.47 15.71
C GLU A 159 23.28 -4.36 15.26
N PHE A 160 22.96 -3.31 14.50
CA PHE A 160 21.64 -3.15 13.90
C PHE A 160 21.74 -3.42 12.41
N VAL A 161 20.95 -4.39 11.92
CA VAL A 161 20.98 -4.84 10.53
C VAL A 161 19.67 -4.48 9.87
N GLU A 162 19.77 -3.69 8.80
CA GLU A 162 18.66 -3.41 7.91
C GLU A 162 18.56 -4.51 6.85
N VAL A 163 17.41 -5.17 6.79
CA VAL A 163 17.04 -6.15 5.77
C VAL A 163 16.01 -5.47 4.85
N SER A 164 16.48 -4.48 4.10
CA SER A 164 15.71 -3.80 3.07
C SER A 164 16.43 -3.96 1.72
N GLY A 165 15.72 -4.49 0.72
CA GLY A 165 16.34 -4.87 -0.55
C GLY A 165 17.02 -6.24 -0.52
N PHE A 166 17.62 -6.65 -1.64
CA PHE A 166 18.10 -8.02 -1.86
C PHE A 166 19.27 -8.48 -0.96
N LYS A 167 19.85 -7.61 -0.11
CA LYS A 167 20.99 -7.95 0.76
C LYS A 167 20.92 -7.22 2.12
N PRO A 168 21.21 -7.91 3.24
CA PRO A 168 21.36 -7.27 4.55
C PRO A 168 22.47 -6.20 4.56
N ARG A 169 22.26 -5.13 5.34
CA ARG A 169 23.22 -4.04 5.55
C ARG A 169 23.34 -3.70 7.03
N VAL A 170 24.56 -3.69 7.57
CA VAL A 170 24.83 -3.19 8.92
C VAL A 170 24.68 -1.66 8.93
N LEU A 171 23.90 -1.14 9.88
CA LEU A 171 23.66 0.29 10.06
C LEU A 171 24.86 0.97 10.72
N LEU A 172 25.12 2.22 10.33
CA LEU A 172 26.10 3.06 11.02
C LEU A 172 25.57 3.49 12.39
N GLU A 173 26.47 3.80 13.33
CA GLU A 173 26.10 4.18 14.72
C GLU A 173 25.09 5.34 14.78
N GLU A 174 25.23 6.34 13.91
CA GLU A 174 24.29 7.47 13.81
C GLU A 174 22.88 7.03 13.39
N GLU A 175 22.78 6.00 12.54
CA GLU A 175 21.50 5.41 12.11
C GLU A 175 20.93 4.50 13.20
N ALA A 176 21.80 3.70 13.83
CA ALA A 176 21.49 2.74 14.89
C ALA A 176 20.91 3.41 16.15
N ARG A 177 21.40 4.60 16.51
CA ARG A 177 20.92 5.38 17.67
C ARG A 177 19.41 5.63 17.73
N LYS A 178 18.72 5.57 16.59
CA LYS A 178 17.25 5.71 16.53
C LYS A 178 16.52 4.50 17.12
N TYR A 179 17.22 3.38 17.26
CA TYR A 179 16.68 2.08 17.64
C TYR A 179 17.19 1.58 19.00
N GLU A 180 18.14 2.27 19.63
CA GLU A 180 18.67 2.00 20.98
C GLU A 180 17.69 2.37 22.12
N GLY A 181 16.39 2.17 21.89
CA GLY A 181 15.29 2.61 22.76
C GLY A 181 15.14 1.85 24.08
#